data_AF-A0A3B4FSB6-F1
#
_entry.id   AF-A0A3B4FSB6-F1
#
_cell.length_a   1.000
_cell.length_b   1.000
_cell.length_c   1.000
_cell.angle_alpha   90.00
_cell.angle_beta   90.00
_cell.angle_gamma   90.00
#
_symmetry.space_group_name_H-M   'P 1'
#
loop_
_entity.id
_entity.type
_entity.pdbx_description
1 polymer ?
#
loop_
_entity_poly.entity_id
_entity_poly.type
_entity_poly.pdbx_seq_one_letter_code
_entity_poly.pdbx_strand_id
1 'polypeptide(L)'
;SGRSAAGGSSLLFAFGILLAALQRQDPYINKLLDVTGQVALYNFNSKANEWEKTEIEGTLFVYTRSASPHHGFTIMNRLSTENLVEPINKDLEFQLQDPFLLYRNGNYTQIRAFNLCHSHECCLCFLQGLHAGLR
;
A
#
# COMPACT_ATOMS: atom_id res chain seq x y z
N SER A 1 30.19 -24.61 3.03
CA SER A 1 28.79 -25.05 3.25
C SER A 1 28.25 -24.33 4.46
N GLY A 2 27.09 -23.67 4.35
CA GLY A 2 26.44 -22.98 5.47
C GLY A 2 26.09 -21.52 5.18
N ARG A 3 25.01 -21.26 4.40
CA ARG A 3 24.35 -19.95 4.36
C ARG A 3 23.15 -20.00 5.30
N SER A 4 23.07 -19.01 6.20
CA SER A 4 22.09 -18.85 7.26
C SER A 4 20.63 -18.93 6.78
N ALA A 5 19.85 -19.81 7.39
CA ALA A 5 18.39 -19.91 7.26
C ALA A 5 17.63 -19.02 8.28
N ALA A 6 18.29 -18.03 8.90
CA ALA A 6 17.72 -17.25 10.00
C ALA A 6 16.84 -16.06 9.55
N GLY A 7 16.87 -15.66 8.28
CA GLY A 7 16.12 -14.49 7.79
C GLY A 7 14.61 -14.72 7.60
N GLY A 8 14.19 -15.94 7.30
CA GLY A 8 12.79 -16.25 6.97
C GLY A 8 11.85 -16.26 8.18
N SER A 9 12.32 -16.74 9.33
CA SER A 9 11.50 -16.87 10.55
C SER A 9 11.15 -15.51 11.17
N SER A 10 12.13 -14.59 11.21
CA SER A 10 11.95 -13.24 11.77
C SER A 10 10.99 -12.38 10.93
N LEU A 11 11.04 -12.51 9.61
CA LEU A 11 10.12 -11.82 8.70
C LEU A 11 8.69 -12.35 8.83
N LEU A 12 8.50 -13.67 8.91
CA LEU A 12 7.18 -14.28 9.12
C LEU A 12 6.56 -13.86 10.45
N PHE A 13 7.37 -13.81 11.51
CA PHE A 13 6.94 -13.31 12.81
C PHE A 13 6.53 -11.83 12.76
N ALA A 14 7.31 -10.98 12.09
CA ALA A 14 6.99 -9.58 11.89
C ALA A 14 5.67 -9.40 11.10
N PHE A 15 5.46 -10.16 10.03
CA PHE A 15 4.20 -10.15 9.28
C PHE A 15 3.00 -10.56 10.14
N GLY A 16 3.16 -11.55 11.02
CA GLY A 16 2.11 -11.96 11.97
C GLY A 16 1.68 -10.84 12.92
N ILE A 17 2.65 -10.09 13.46
CA ILE A 17 2.36 -8.93 14.34
C ILE A 17 1.65 -7.82 13.56
N LEU A 18 2.13 -7.50 12.36
CA LEU A 18 1.55 -6.45 11.51
C LEU A 18 0.11 -6.80 11.09
N LEU A 19 -0.13 -8.06 10.71
CA LEU A 19 -1.46 -8.56 10.37
C LEU A 19 -2.42 -8.44 11.56
N ALA A 20 -1.99 -8.86 12.76
CA ALA A 20 -2.82 -8.76 13.96
C ALA A 20 -3.18 -7.30 14.31
N ALA A 21 -2.27 -6.36 14.06
CA ALA A 21 -2.55 -4.93 14.25
C ALA A 21 -3.61 -4.41 13.27
N LEU A 22 -3.53 -4.79 11.99
CA LEU A 22 -4.53 -4.44 10.99
C LEU A 22 -5.89 -5.09 11.26
N GLN A 23 -5.91 -6.34 11.72
CA GLN A 23 -7.14 -7.06 12.06
C GLN A 23 -7.93 -6.43 13.20
N ARG A 24 -7.28 -5.67 14.09
CA ARG A 24 -7.97 -4.88 15.13
C ARG A 24 -8.80 -3.74 14.54
N GLN A 25 -8.41 -3.23 13.36
CA GLN A 25 -9.13 -2.16 12.65
C GLN A 25 -10.14 -2.75 11.66
N ASP A 26 -9.76 -3.81 10.93
CA ASP A 26 -10.64 -4.52 10.00
C ASP A 26 -10.49 -6.06 10.17
N PRO A 27 -11.46 -6.72 10.83
CA PRO A 27 -11.40 -8.16 11.10
C PRO A 27 -11.52 -9.03 9.84
N TYR A 28 -11.92 -8.45 8.70
CA TYR A 28 -11.99 -9.19 7.44
C TYR A 28 -10.63 -9.36 6.77
N ILE A 29 -9.60 -8.60 7.18
CA ILE A 29 -8.25 -8.77 6.66
C ILE A 29 -7.73 -10.16 7.07
N ASN A 30 -7.38 -11.00 6.10
CA ASN A 30 -6.98 -12.38 6.35
C ASN A 30 -5.52 -12.68 5.99
N LYS A 31 -4.89 -11.90 5.10
CA LYS A 31 -3.48 -12.09 4.72
C LYS A 31 -2.86 -10.80 4.19
N LEU A 32 -1.61 -10.56 4.59
CA LEU A 32 -0.75 -9.53 3.99
C LEU A 32 -0.12 -10.07 2.71
N LEU A 33 -0.20 -9.28 1.65
CA LEU A 33 0.44 -9.57 0.37
C LEU A 33 1.80 -8.89 0.29
N ASP A 34 1.88 -7.63 0.72
CA ASP A 34 3.11 -6.86 0.71
C ASP A 34 3.10 -5.75 1.78
N VAL A 35 4.29 -5.32 2.19
CA VAL A 35 4.52 -4.21 3.12
C VAL A 35 5.68 -3.38 2.60
N THR A 36 5.42 -2.11 2.33
CA THR A 36 6.46 -1.14 1.98
C THR A 36 6.70 -0.19 3.16
N GLY A 37 7.93 0.30 3.28
CA GLY A 37 8.37 1.23 4.33
C GLY A 37 7.66 2.59 4.30
N GLN A 38 8.38 3.65 4.64
CA GLN A 38 7.79 4.99 4.75
C GLN A 38 7.38 5.54 3.37
N VAL A 39 6.10 5.85 3.23
CA VAL A 39 5.50 6.51 2.07
C VAL A 39 4.73 7.75 2.54
N ALA A 40 4.63 8.75 1.69
CA ALA A 40 3.83 9.95 1.84
C ALA A 40 2.80 10.02 0.71
N LEU A 41 1.58 10.41 1.05
CA LEU A 41 0.49 10.55 0.08
C LEU A 41 0.43 11.99 -0.46
N TYR A 42 0.20 12.10 -1.76
CA TYR A 42 0.04 13.35 -2.50
C TYR A 42 -1.28 13.33 -3.27
N ASN A 43 -1.93 14.50 -3.36
CA ASN A 43 -3.10 14.73 -4.20
C ASN A 43 -2.71 15.67 -5.35
N PHE A 44 -3.18 15.38 -6.56
CA PHE A 44 -3.02 16.28 -7.69
C PHE A 44 -4.10 17.37 -7.71
N ASN A 45 -3.71 18.63 -7.57
CA ASN A 45 -4.62 19.76 -7.71
C ASN A 45 -4.72 20.14 -9.19
N SER A 46 -5.84 19.77 -9.83
CA SER A 46 -6.08 20.07 -11.25
C SER A 46 -6.25 21.55 -11.57
N LYS A 47 -6.66 22.39 -10.60
CA LYS A 47 -6.86 23.82 -10.81
C LYS A 47 -5.54 24.58 -10.83
N ALA A 48 -4.64 24.24 -9.91
CA ALA A 48 -3.30 24.82 -9.82
C ALA A 48 -2.27 24.06 -10.66
N ASN A 49 -2.62 22.88 -11.18
CA ASN A 49 -1.75 21.99 -11.94
C ASN A 49 -0.49 21.61 -11.14
N GLU A 50 -0.65 21.30 -9.85
CA GLU A 50 0.43 21.00 -8.92
C GLU A 50 0.11 19.80 -8.02
N TRP A 51 1.15 19.22 -7.44
CA TRP A 51 1.02 18.15 -6.45
C TRP A 51 1.08 18.72 -5.04
N GLU A 52 0.07 18.40 -4.24
CA GLU A 52 -0.01 18.80 -2.84
C GLU A 52 0.28 17.60 -1.95
N LYS A 53 1.27 17.73 -1.06
CA LYS A 53 1.54 16.73 -0.03
C LYS A 53 0.41 16.75 1.00
N THR A 54 -0.09 15.56 1.36
CA THR A 54 -1.10 15.41 2.42
C THR A 54 -0.46 15.14 3.78
N GLU A 55 -1.26 15.15 4.84
CA GLU A 55 -0.84 14.78 6.20
C GLU A 55 -0.72 13.26 6.42
N ILE A 56 -0.95 12.44 5.38
CA ILE A 56 -0.84 10.98 5.47
C ILE A 56 0.58 10.55 5.08
N GLU A 57 1.35 10.15 6.08
CA GLU A 57 2.71 9.62 5.92
C GLU A 57 2.95 8.45 6.87
N GLY A 58 3.36 7.30 6.34
CA GLY A 58 3.53 6.11 7.15
C GLY A 58 3.82 4.84 6.38
N THR A 59 3.36 3.70 6.90
CA THR A 59 3.66 2.39 6.32
C THR A 59 2.54 1.97 5.37
N LEU A 60 2.89 1.50 4.17
CA LEU A 60 1.94 1.01 3.18
C LEU A 60 1.80 -0.51 3.26
N PHE A 61 0.57 -0.99 3.38
CA PHE A 61 0.23 -2.42 3.42
C PHE A 61 -0.71 -2.76 2.28
N VAL A 62 -0.48 -3.92 1.63
CA VAL A 62 -1.40 -4.53 0.67
C VAL A 62 -1.88 -5.86 1.24
N TYR A 63 -3.17 -6.14 1.13
CA TYR A 63 -3.77 -7.28 1.81
C TYR A 63 -4.98 -7.88 1.07
N THR A 64 -5.33 -9.10 1.47
CA THR A 64 -6.58 -9.75 1.09
C THR A 64 -7.59 -9.73 2.23
N ARG A 65 -8.87 -9.75 1.88
CA ARG A 65 -10.01 -9.73 2.79
C ARG A 65 -10.95 -10.90 2.52
N SER A 66 -11.54 -11.45 3.58
CA SER A 66 -12.55 -12.52 3.51
C SER A 66 -13.92 -12.02 3.05
N ALA A 67 -14.15 -10.71 3.03
CA ALA A 67 -15.37 -10.06 2.53
C ALA A 67 -15.04 -9.02 1.47
N SER A 68 -16.01 -8.72 0.59
CA SER A 68 -15.86 -7.68 -0.42
C SER A 68 -15.62 -6.30 0.21
N PRO A 69 -14.76 -5.43 -0.39
CA PRO A 69 -13.80 -5.75 -1.45
C PRO A 69 -12.70 -6.71 -0.97
N HIS A 70 -12.39 -7.74 -1.77
CA HIS A 70 -11.49 -8.84 -1.40
C HIS A 70 -10.01 -8.47 -1.37
N HIS A 71 -9.66 -7.32 -1.94
CA HIS A 71 -8.30 -6.78 -1.96
C HIS A 71 -8.35 -5.30 -1.58
N GLY A 72 -7.28 -4.84 -0.93
CA GLY A 72 -7.17 -3.45 -0.53
C GLY A 72 -5.73 -3.10 -0.16
N PHE A 73 -5.49 -1.80 -0.05
CA PHE A 73 -4.27 -1.29 0.55
C PHE A 73 -4.58 -0.16 1.54
N THR A 74 -3.69 0.01 2.51
CA THR A 74 -3.78 1.08 3.51
C THR A 74 -2.44 1.73 3.73
N ILE A 75 -2.42 3.06 3.89
CA ILE A 75 -1.29 3.76 4.48
C ILE A 75 -1.66 4.00 5.94
N MET A 76 -1.01 3.26 6.84
CA MET A 76 -1.14 3.49 8.27
C MET A 76 -0.30 4.70 8.63
N ASN A 77 -0.99 5.80 8.93
CA ASN A 77 -0.35 7.07 9.23
C ASN A 77 0.39 6.98 10.56
N ARG A 78 1.60 7.55 10.59
CA ARG A 78 2.42 7.65 11.81
C ARG A 78 2.27 8.99 12.51
N LEU A 79 1.77 10.00 11.79
CA LEU A 79 1.61 11.36 12.29
C LEU A 79 0.26 11.61 12.95
N SER A 80 -0.79 10.89 12.52
CA SER A 80 -2.14 11.00 13.07
C SER A 80 -2.87 9.65 13.07
N THR A 81 -4.10 9.63 13.59
CA THR A 81 -4.97 8.44 13.56
C THR A 81 -5.72 8.27 12.23
N GLU A 82 -5.55 9.20 11.28
CA GLU A 82 -6.22 9.14 9.98
C GLU A 82 -5.38 8.33 8.99
N ASN A 83 -5.86 7.12 8.68
CA ASN A 83 -5.25 6.23 7.71
C ASN A 83 -5.89 6.41 6.33
N LEU A 84 -5.11 6.22 5.27
CA LEU A 84 -5.67 5.97 3.94
C LEU A 84 -6.16 4.52 3.89
N VAL A 85 -7.37 4.26 3.43
CA VAL A 85 -7.86 2.91 3.10
C VAL A 85 -8.45 2.97 1.71
N GLU A 86 -7.89 2.20 0.79
CA GLU A 86 -8.35 2.15 -0.61
C GLU A 86 -8.67 0.71 -1.01
N PRO A 87 -9.89 0.46 -1.48
CA PRO A 87 -10.25 -0.85 -2.01
C PRO A 87 -9.60 -1.06 -3.38
N ILE A 88 -9.07 -2.26 -3.62
CA ILE A 88 -8.57 -2.65 -4.94
C ILE A 88 -9.74 -3.28 -5.70
N ASN A 89 -10.19 -2.60 -6.74
CA ASN A 89 -11.26 -3.02 -7.63
C ASN A 89 -10.84 -2.79 -9.09
N LYS A 90 -11.64 -3.28 -10.04
CA LYS A 90 -11.36 -3.16 -11.48
C LYS A 90 -11.29 -1.72 -12.02
N ASP A 91 -11.83 -0.75 -11.28
CA ASP A 91 -11.88 0.65 -11.67
C ASP A 91 -10.67 1.43 -11.12
N LEU A 92 -9.76 0.74 -10.43
CA LEU A 92 -8.52 1.29 -9.91
C LEU A 92 -7.42 1.17 -10.95
N GLU A 93 -6.92 2.30 -11.40
CA GLU A 93 -5.84 2.41 -12.38
C GLU A 93 -4.54 2.82 -11.68
N PHE A 94 -3.42 2.21 -12.07
CA PHE A 94 -2.09 2.52 -11.55
C PHE A 94 -1.16 2.94 -12.68
N GLN A 95 -0.28 3.91 -12.40
CA GLN A 95 0.79 4.33 -13.29
C GLN A 95 2.06 4.58 -12.48
N LEU A 96 3.11 3.82 -12.77
CA LEU A 96 4.43 4.07 -12.19
C LEU A 96 5.10 5.25 -12.91
N GLN A 97 5.49 6.26 -12.13
CA GLN A 97 6.37 7.34 -12.54
C GLN A 97 7.47 7.47 -11.50
N ASP A 98 8.52 6.67 -11.64
CA ASP A 98 9.59 6.57 -10.64
C ASP A 98 10.07 7.95 -10.15
N PRO A 99 10.15 8.17 -8.82
CA PRO A 99 9.95 7.23 -7.71
C PRO A 99 8.51 7.15 -7.16
N PHE A 100 7.51 7.62 -7.90
CA PHE A 100 6.10 7.68 -7.47
C PHE A 100 5.23 6.62 -8.13
N LEU A 101 4.28 6.08 -7.37
CA LEU A 101 3.17 5.33 -7.93
C LEU A 101 1.92 6.20 -7.90
N LEU A 102 1.42 6.55 -9.08
CA LEU A 102 0.17 7.26 -9.25
C LEU A 102 -0.95 6.24 -9.30
N TYR A 103 -2.10 6.61 -8.74
CA TYR A 103 -3.31 5.84 -8.87
C TYR A 103 -4.54 6.73 -8.98
N ARG A 104 -5.57 6.19 -9.61
CA ARG A 104 -6.89 6.80 -9.70
C ARG A 104 -7.94 5.74 -9.46
N ASN A 105 -8.84 6.02 -8.52
CA ASN A 105 -10.01 5.19 -8.27
C ASN A 105 -11.17 5.75 -9.10
N GLY A 106 -11.81 4.93 -9.94
CA GLY A 106 -12.93 5.36 -10.79
C GLY A 106 -14.12 5.97 -10.04
N ASN A 107 -14.23 5.73 -8.73
CA ASN A 107 -15.24 6.34 -7.87
C ASN A 107 -14.98 7.83 -7.59
N TYR A 108 -13.76 8.34 -7.82
CA TYR A 108 -13.37 9.72 -7.54
C TYR A 108 -12.66 10.36 -8.75
N THR A 109 -12.76 11.68 -8.86
CA THR A 109 -12.02 12.45 -9.89
C THR A 109 -10.59 12.77 -9.49
N GLN A 110 -10.23 12.54 -8.23
CA GLN A 110 -8.93 12.89 -7.66
C GLN A 110 -7.86 11.88 -8.07
N ILE A 111 -6.78 12.37 -8.70
CA ILE A 111 -5.56 11.59 -8.93
C ILE A 111 -4.70 11.71 -7.67
N ARG A 112 -4.15 10.58 -7.24
CA ARG A 112 -3.29 10.49 -6.05
C ARG A 112 -1.97 9.81 -6.39
N ALA A 113 -0.97 10.05 -5.57
CA ALA A 113 0.32 9.39 -5.68
C ALA A 113 0.92 9.12 -4.31
N PHE A 114 1.75 8.11 -4.21
CA PHE A 114 2.67 7.96 -3.09
C PHE A 114 4.08 7.64 -3.58
N ASN A 115 5.08 8.14 -2.86
CA ASN A 115 6.47 7.81 -3.16
C ASN A 115 6.75 6.37 -2.73
N LEU A 116 7.45 5.64 -3.58
CA LEU A 116 8.00 4.33 -3.27
C LEU A 116 9.46 4.48 -2.85
N CYS A 117 9.96 3.52 -2.05
CA CYS A 117 11.36 3.52 -1.63
C CYS A 117 12.29 3.34 -2.84
N HIS A 118 13.44 4.00 -2.83
CA HIS A 118 14.40 4.19 -3.95
C HIS A 118 15.00 2.92 -4.60
N SER A 119 14.56 1.72 -4.21
CA SER A 119 14.96 0.47 -4.85
C SER A 119 13.98 0.15 -5.98
N HIS A 120 14.42 0.29 -7.23
CA HIS A 120 13.61 -0.01 -8.44
C HIS A 120 13.03 -1.44 -8.43
N GLU A 121 13.73 -2.40 -7.82
CA GLU A 121 13.23 -3.77 -7.63
C GLU A 121 12.07 -3.84 -6.62
N CYS A 122 12.06 -3.01 -5.57
CA CYS A 122 10.94 -2.96 -4.63
C CYS A 122 9.66 -2.40 -5.26
N CYS A 123 9.78 -1.39 -6.13
CA CYS A 123 8.64 -0.79 -6.82
C CYS A 123 7.92 -1.78 -7.73
N LEU A 124 8.68 -2.60 -8.47
CA LEU A 124 8.13 -3.60 -9.39
C LEU A 124 7.46 -4.76 -8.64
N CYS A 125 8.05 -5.25 -7.54
CA CYS A 125 7.43 -6.26 -6.69
C CYS A 125 6.11 -5.78 -6.08
N PHE A 126 6.05 -4.52 -5.63
CA PHE A 126 4.84 -3.94 -5.06
C PHE A 126 3.71 -3.81 -6.10
N LEU A 127 4.03 -3.36 -7.30
CA LEU A 127 3.09 -3.33 -8.43
C LEU A 127 2.57 -4.72 -8.79
N GLN A 128 3.43 -5.75 -8.76
CA GLN A 128 3.00 -7.13 -8.96
C GLN A 128 2.02 -7.58 -7.87
N GLY A 129 2.22 -7.18 -6.62
CA GLY A 129 1.29 -7.43 -5.51
C GLY A 129 -0.07 -6.75 -5.73
N LEU A 130 -0.07 -5.48 -6.16
CA LEU A 130 -1.30 -4.75 -6.51
C LEU A 130 -2.02 -5.40 -7.71
N HIS A 131 -1.29 -5.78 -8.76
CA HIS A 131 -1.86 -6.46 -9.93
C HIS A 131 -2.39 -7.86 -9.62
N ALA A 132 -1.78 -8.59 -8.67
CA ALA A 132 -2.31 -9.85 -8.20
C ALA A 132 -3.69 -9.69 -7.53
N GLY A 133 -3.91 -8.57 -6.84
CA GLY A 133 -5.22 -8.25 -6.24
C GLY A 133 -6.28 -7.73 -7.22
N LEU A 134 -5.87 -7.35 -8.44
CA LEU A 134 -6.78 -6.93 -9.52
C LEU A 134 -7.30 -8.10 -10.38
N ARG A 135 -6.79 -9.32 -10.19
CA ARG A 135 -7.20 -10.52 -10.93
C ARG A 135 -8.27 -11.33 -10.20
#